data_AF-A0A1Y4WBI7-F1
#
_entry.id   AF-A0A1Y4WBI7-F1
#
_cell.length_a   1.000
_cell.length_b   1.000
_cell.length_c   1.000
_cell.angle_alpha   90.00
_cell.angle_beta   90.00
_cell.angle_gamma   90.00
#
_symmetry.space_group_name_H-M   'P 1'
#
loop_
_entity.id
_entity.type
_entity.pdbx_description
1 polymer ?
#
loop_
_entity_poly.entity_id
_entity_poly.type
_entity_poly.pdbx_seq_one_letter_code
_entity_poly.pdbx_strand_id
1 'polypeptide(L)'
;MMSLSIVAAKDIEQAIEILASRPRKAVKDHLAEEPEGVGNFLYDFRAAFTNYQCYHRFDPYGETCLEMDQVPAIRAFADSVFNWLSAHGAEETSVIQRYGVSFQKIRGFVAALIRVCNTAMEHGYGLVGIGD
;
A
#
# COMPACT_ATOMS: atom_id res chain seq x y z
N MET A 1 -6.08 2.04 -16.15
CA MET A 1 -5.41 2.54 -14.95
C MET A 1 -6.04 1.78 -13.80
N MET A 2 -5.32 0.86 -13.17
CA MET A 2 -5.83 0.06 -12.05
C MET A 2 -5.31 0.73 -10.79
N SER A 3 -6.21 1.15 -9.90
CA SER A 3 -5.83 1.80 -8.65
C SER A 3 -6.30 0.95 -7.48
N LEU A 4 -5.39 0.67 -6.55
CA LEU A 4 -5.71 -0.03 -5.31
C LEU A 4 -5.69 0.99 -4.17
N SER A 5 -6.82 1.13 -3.49
CA SER A 5 -6.91 1.90 -2.24
C SER A 5 -6.84 0.94 -1.06
N ILE A 6 -5.87 1.14 -0.16
CA ILE A 6 -5.73 0.37 1.07
C ILE A 6 -6.16 1.26 2.23
N VAL A 7 -7.15 0.80 3.00
CA VAL A 7 -7.82 1.57 4.05
C VAL A 7 -7.73 0.86 5.40
N ALA A 8 -7.35 1.59 6.45
CA ALA A 8 -7.48 1.10 7.82
C ALA A 8 -8.93 1.26 8.28
N ALA A 9 -9.65 0.15 8.36
CA ALA A 9 -11.07 0.13 8.69
C ALA A 9 -11.48 -1.18 9.38
N LYS A 10 -12.58 -1.12 10.15
CA LYS A 10 -13.19 -2.27 10.82
C LYS A 10 -13.88 -3.22 9.84
N ASP A 11 -14.40 -2.69 8.73
CA ASP A 11 -15.13 -3.41 7.68
C ASP A 11 -15.15 -2.59 6.37
N ILE A 12 -15.67 -3.22 5.32
CA ILE A 12 -15.78 -2.63 3.97
C ILE A 12 -16.68 -1.39 3.98
N GLU A 13 -17.79 -1.41 4.72
CA GLU A 13 -18.71 -0.28 4.79
C GLU A 13 -18.01 0.98 5.33
N GLN A 14 -17.24 0.85 6.40
CA GLN A 14 -16.44 1.96 6.92
C GLN A 14 -15.34 2.37 5.94
N ALA A 15 -14.71 1.44 5.22
CA ALA A 15 -13.72 1.77 4.21
C ALA A 15 -14.32 2.62 3.07
N ILE A 16 -15.52 2.27 2.60
CA ILE A 16 -16.27 3.03 1.59
C ILE A 16 -16.63 4.42 2.12
N GLU A 17 -17.09 4.53 3.38
CA GLU A 17 -17.39 5.82 4.00
C GLU A 17 -16.14 6.73 4.08
N ILE A 18 -15.00 6.16 4.47
CA ILE A 18 -13.71 6.88 4.50
C ILE A 18 -13.34 7.37 3.09
N LEU A 19 -13.49 6.53 2.07
CA LEU A 19 -13.21 6.89 0.67
C LEU A 19 -14.16 7.97 0.13
N ALA A 20 -15.45 7.89 0.46
CA ALA A 20 -16.47 8.87 0.04
C ALA A 20 -16.30 10.23 0.74
N SER A 21 -15.67 10.28 1.91
CA SER A 21 -15.50 11.50 2.72
C SER A 21 -14.27 12.36 2.38
N ARG A 22 -13.55 12.06 1.30
CA ARG A 22 -12.41 12.87 0.82
C ARG A 22 -12.86 14.32 0.51
N PRO A 23 -12.07 15.36 0.87
CA PRO A 23 -10.64 15.35 1.21
C PRO A 23 -10.35 15.82 2.66
N ARG A 24 -11.05 15.30 3.67
CA ARG A 24 -10.74 15.68 5.06
C ARG A 24 -9.31 15.28 5.43
N LYS A 25 -8.58 16.18 6.09
CA LYS A 25 -7.19 15.96 6.54
C LYS A 25 -7.00 14.67 7.36
N ALA A 26 -8.05 14.23 8.07
CA ALA A 26 -8.11 12.99 8.84
C ALA A 26 -8.12 11.70 7.98
N VAL A 27 -8.51 11.76 6.71
CA VAL A 27 -8.55 10.59 5.80
C VAL A 27 -7.13 10.15 5.41
N LYS A 28 -6.13 11.05 5.49
CA LYS A 28 -4.76 10.77 5.06
C LYS A 28 -4.02 9.74 5.91
N ASP A 29 -4.45 9.54 7.14
CA ASP A 29 -3.84 8.56 8.06
C ASP A 29 -4.49 7.18 7.92
N HIS A 30 -5.66 7.11 7.28
CA HIS A 30 -6.41 5.88 7.02
C HIS A 30 -6.22 5.33 5.61
N LEU A 31 -5.59 6.06 4.69
CA LEU A 31 -5.57 5.72 3.26
C LEU A 31 -4.16 5.69 2.66
N ALA A 32 -3.88 4.63 1.90
CA ALA A 32 -2.76 4.52 0.99
C ALA A 32 -3.28 4.16 -0.42
N GLU A 33 -2.85 4.93 -1.42
CA GLU A 33 -3.24 4.71 -2.81
C GLU A 33 -2.04 4.22 -3.61
N GLU A 34 -2.19 3.08 -4.28
CA GLU A 34 -1.15 2.55 -5.14
C GLU A 34 -0.97 3.45 -6.37
N PRO A 35 0.24 4.00 -6.62
CA PRO A 35 0.51 4.76 -7.82
C PRO A 35 0.53 3.85 -9.05
N GLU A 36 0.09 4.37 -10.19
CA GLU A 36 0.18 3.63 -11.45
C GLU A 36 1.62 3.13 -11.72
N GLY A 37 1.73 1.86 -12.12
CA GLY A 37 3.01 1.20 -12.38
C GLY A 37 3.69 0.59 -11.14
N VAL A 38 3.25 0.91 -9.91
CA VAL A 38 3.84 0.33 -8.69
C VAL A 38 3.57 -1.16 -8.57
N GLY A 39 2.38 -1.66 -8.88
CA GLY A 39 2.10 -3.11 -8.82
C GLY A 39 3.07 -3.94 -9.67
N ASN A 40 3.39 -3.47 -10.88
CA ASN A 40 4.35 -4.14 -11.77
C ASN A 40 5.77 -4.12 -11.17
N PHE A 41 6.20 -2.98 -10.62
CA PHE A 41 7.47 -2.89 -9.90
C PHE A 41 7.50 -3.87 -8.71
N LEU A 42 6.45 -3.87 -7.89
CA LEU A 42 6.36 -4.73 -6.71
C LEU A 42 6.39 -6.21 -7.08
N TYR A 43 5.73 -6.59 -8.18
CA TYR A 43 5.72 -7.96 -8.69
C TYR A 43 7.09 -8.40 -9.21
N ASP A 44 7.77 -7.59 -10.01
CA ASP A 44 9.06 -7.95 -10.59
C ASP A 44 10.17 -8.08 -9.52
N PHE A 45 10.11 -7.26 -8.48
CA PHE A 45 11.06 -7.31 -7.36
C PHE A 45 10.56 -8.10 -6.14
N ARG A 46 9.45 -8.84 -6.26
CA ARG A 46 8.79 -9.54 -5.13
C ARG A 46 9.71 -10.39 -4.25
N ALA A 47 10.74 -10.99 -4.84
CA ALA A 47 11.71 -11.82 -4.11
C ALA A 47 12.56 -11.02 -3.11
N ALA A 48 12.66 -9.70 -3.27
CA ALA A 48 13.38 -8.81 -2.38
C ALA A 48 12.52 -8.25 -1.23
N PHE A 49 11.20 -8.43 -1.28
CA PHE A 49 10.28 -7.85 -0.29
C PHE A 49 9.74 -8.92 0.66
N THR A 50 9.86 -8.65 1.96
CA THR A 50 9.30 -9.54 2.98
C THR A 50 7.77 -9.50 2.92
N ASN A 51 7.11 -10.62 3.17
CA ASN A 51 5.64 -10.69 3.22
C ASN A 51 4.90 -10.21 1.96
N TYR A 52 5.56 -10.20 0.79
CA TYR A 52 4.92 -9.84 -0.48
C TYR A 52 3.64 -10.64 -0.75
N GLN A 53 3.62 -11.93 -0.38
CA GLN A 53 2.43 -12.77 -0.55
C GLN A 53 1.21 -12.25 0.25
N CYS A 54 1.44 -11.62 1.41
CA CYS A 54 0.37 -10.99 2.19
C CYS A 54 -0.14 -9.74 1.48
N TYR A 55 0.77 -8.89 0.97
CA TYR A 55 0.42 -7.72 0.17
C TYR A 55 -0.36 -8.09 -1.10
N HIS A 56 0.10 -9.11 -1.83
CA HIS A 56 -0.51 -9.57 -3.08
C HIS A 56 -1.92 -10.16 -2.90
N ARG A 57 -2.41 -10.31 -1.66
CA ARG A 57 -3.81 -10.68 -1.42
C ARG A 57 -4.77 -9.55 -1.77
N PHE A 58 -4.32 -8.30 -1.75
CA PHE A 58 -5.14 -7.17 -2.17
C PHE A 58 -5.46 -7.31 -3.67
N ASP A 59 -6.74 -7.55 -3.96
CA ASP A 59 -7.24 -7.69 -5.32
C ASP A 59 -7.44 -6.31 -5.95
N PRO A 60 -6.71 -5.96 -7.03
CA PRO A 60 -6.92 -4.70 -7.74
C PRO A 60 -8.26 -4.65 -8.50
N TYR A 61 -9.01 -5.76 -8.59
CA TYR A 61 -10.31 -5.84 -9.27
C TYR A 61 -11.50 -6.02 -8.32
N GLY A 62 -11.26 -6.01 -7.01
CA GLY A 62 -12.29 -6.34 -6.04
C GLY A 62 -12.03 -5.78 -4.66
N GLU A 63 -12.75 -6.33 -3.70
CA GLU A 63 -12.67 -5.95 -2.29
C GLU A 63 -11.93 -7.05 -1.54
N THR A 64 -10.93 -6.67 -0.76
CA THR A 64 -10.15 -7.59 0.07
C THR A 64 -10.18 -7.11 1.51
N CYS A 65 -10.37 -8.01 2.46
CA CYS A 65 -10.20 -7.74 3.89
C CYS A 65 -9.05 -8.57 4.45
N LEU A 66 -8.10 -7.89 5.08
CA LEU A 66 -7.07 -8.50 5.90
C LEU A 66 -7.38 -8.22 7.36
N GLU A 67 -7.42 -9.27 8.17
CA GLU A 67 -7.64 -9.18 9.60
C GLU A 67 -6.49 -8.49 10.35
N MET A 68 -6.75 -8.06 11.58
CA MET A 68 -5.80 -7.28 12.39
C MET A 68 -4.45 -8.00 12.62
N ASP A 69 -4.43 -9.33 12.64
CA ASP A 69 -3.23 -10.15 12.83
C ASP A 69 -2.29 -10.13 11.62
N GLN A 70 -2.82 -9.80 10.43
CA GLN A 70 -2.05 -9.66 9.19
C GLN A 70 -1.42 -8.27 9.02
N VAL A 71 -1.91 -7.26 9.75
CA VAL A 71 -1.45 -5.86 9.62
C VAL A 71 0.07 -5.70 9.86
N PRO A 72 0.69 -6.33 10.88
CA PRO A 72 2.13 -6.28 11.05
C PRO A 72 2.92 -6.83 9.85
N ALA A 73 2.37 -7.80 9.13
CA ALA A 73 3.01 -8.37 7.94
C ALA A 73 3.03 -7.36 6.78
N ILE A 74 1.94 -6.61 6.58
CA ILE A 74 1.86 -5.53 5.58
C ILE A 74 2.79 -4.37 5.93
N ARG A 75 2.90 -4.03 7.21
CA ARG A 75 3.87 -3.01 7.67
C ARG A 75 5.31 -3.44 7.39
N ALA A 76 5.68 -4.67 7.73
CA ALA A 76 7.00 -5.21 7.46
C ALA A 76 7.30 -5.28 5.94
N PHE A 77 6.30 -5.61 5.12
CA PHE A 77 6.40 -5.49 3.67
C PHE A 77 6.74 -4.06 3.25
N ALA A 78 5.99 -3.07 3.72
CA ALA A 78 6.22 -1.67 3.41
C ALA A 78 7.64 -1.21 3.81
N ASP A 79 8.10 -1.57 5.02
CA ASP A 79 9.47 -1.29 5.48
C ASP A 79 10.53 -1.94 4.58
N SER A 80 10.30 -3.16 4.09
CA SER A 80 11.23 -3.84 3.17
C SER A 80 11.36 -3.11 1.82
N VAL A 81 10.25 -2.59 1.29
CA VAL A 81 10.26 -1.77 0.05
C VAL A 81 11.01 -0.47 0.30
N PHE A 82 10.78 0.20 1.44
CA PHE A 82 11.49 1.43 1.80
C PHE A 82 13.01 1.23 1.86
N ASN A 83 13.45 0.14 2.50
CA ASN A 83 14.86 -0.21 2.62
C ASN A 83 15.47 -0.54 1.25
N TRP A 84 14.75 -1.28 0.41
CA TRP A 84 15.21 -1.60 -0.94
C TRP A 84 15.45 -0.32 -1.77
N LEU A 85 14.50 0.62 -1.75
CA LEU A 85 14.62 1.91 -2.46
C LEU A 85 15.79 2.77 -1.95
N SER A 86 16.20 2.59 -0.70
CA SER A 86 17.35 3.30 -0.12
C SER A 86 18.67 2.69 -0.58
N ALA A 87 18.72 1.36 -0.74
CA ALA A 87 19.90 0.64 -1.22
C ALA A 87 20.11 0.73 -2.75
N HIS A 88 19.03 0.88 -3.53
CA HIS A 88 19.07 0.78 -5.00
C HIS A 88 18.93 2.14 -5.69
N GLY A 89 19.32 3.25 -5.05
CA GLY A 89 19.14 4.61 -5.55
C GLY A 89 19.64 4.85 -6.99
N ALA A 90 20.71 4.16 -7.40
CA ALA A 90 21.26 4.25 -8.76
C ALA A 90 20.35 3.67 -9.86
N GLU A 91 19.35 2.86 -9.49
CA GLU A 91 18.43 2.19 -10.42
C GLU A 91 17.15 2.99 -10.71
N GLU A 92 17.00 4.19 -10.13
CA GLU A 92 15.76 4.97 -10.31
C GLU A 92 15.47 5.27 -11.78
N THR A 93 16.49 5.56 -12.59
CA THR A 93 16.29 5.84 -14.03
C THR A 93 15.74 4.62 -14.77
N SER A 94 16.22 3.41 -14.49
CA SER A 94 15.72 2.19 -15.14
C SER A 94 14.31 1.85 -14.67
N VAL A 95 13.99 2.10 -13.40
CA VAL A 95 12.65 1.90 -12.84
C VAL A 95 11.65 2.87 -13.48
N ILE A 96 12.01 4.15 -13.64
CA ILE A 96 11.15 5.14 -14.33
C ILE A 96 10.90 4.71 -15.78
N GLN A 97 11.94 4.29 -16.51
CA GLN A 97 11.80 3.87 -17.90
C GLN A 97 10.93 2.63 -18.06
N ARG A 98 11.03 1.67 -17.13
CA ARG A 98 10.33 0.39 -17.22
C ARG A 98 8.89 0.45 -16.70
N TYR A 99 8.66 1.17 -15.61
CA TYR A 99 7.39 1.14 -14.88
C TYR A 99 6.66 2.48 -14.87
N GLY A 100 7.28 3.57 -15.34
CA GLY A 100 6.66 4.90 -15.34
C GLY A 100 6.52 5.55 -13.95
N VAL A 101 7.14 4.97 -12.92
CA VAL A 101 7.05 5.44 -11.54
C VAL A 101 8.43 5.78 -10.97
N SER A 102 8.54 6.93 -10.29
CA SER A 102 9.78 7.35 -9.62
C SER A 102 9.89 6.76 -8.22
N PHE A 103 11.10 6.66 -7.68
CA PHE A 103 11.29 6.22 -6.30
C PHE A 103 10.61 7.16 -5.31
N GLN A 104 10.55 8.45 -5.60
CA GLN A 104 9.80 9.39 -4.76
C GLN A 104 8.31 9.01 -4.65
N LYS A 105 7.67 8.61 -5.75
CA LYS A 105 6.26 8.16 -5.73
C LYS A 105 6.11 6.86 -4.94
N ILE A 106 7.01 5.88 -5.15
CA ILE A 106 6.98 4.61 -4.39
C ILE A 106 7.19 4.87 -2.90
N ARG A 107 8.15 5.72 -2.51
CA ARG A 107 8.36 6.12 -1.11
C ARG A 107 7.14 6.80 -0.52
N GLY A 108 6.45 7.65 -1.29
CA GLY A 108 5.21 8.29 -0.87
C GLY A 108 4.11 7.28 -0.55
N PHE A 109 3.92 6.29 -1.43
CA PHE A 109 3.00 5.17 -1.22
C PHE A 109 3.36 4.35 0.02
N VAL A 110 4.61 3.90 0.12
CA VAL A 110 5.09 3.10 1.25
C VAL A 110 4.94 3.85 2.57
N ALA A 111 5.26 5.15 2.62
CA ALA A 111 5.06 5.96 3.81
C ALA A 111 3.57 6.10 4.18
N ALA A 112 2.67 6.16 3.19
CA ALA A 112 1.24 6.13 3.45
C ALA A 112 0.81 4.76 3.99
N LEU A 113 1.25 3.67 3.37
CA LEU A 113 0.92 2.31 3.79
C LEU A 113 1.38 2.03 5.23
N ILE A 114 2.57 2.52 5.63
CA ILE A 114 3.05 2.45 7.01
C ILE A 114 2.13 3.21 7.97
N ARG A 115 1.70 4.43 7.61
CA ARG A 115 0.75 5.21 8.43
C ARG A 115 -0.57 4.46 8.58
N VAL A 116 -1.13 3.93 7.50
CA VAL A 116 -2.36 3.14 7.52
C VAL A 116 -2.21 1.92 8.43
N CYS A 117 -1.09 1.19 8.35
CA CYS A 117 -0.84 0.06 9.24
C CYS A 117 -0.78 0.50 10.71
N ASN A 118 -0.11 1.61 11.02
CA ASN A 118 -0.05 2.13 12.39
C ASN A 118 -1.44 2.49 12.91
N THR A 119 -2.24 3.20 12.11
CA THR A 119 -3.63 3.52 12.44
C THR A 119 -4.45 2.25 12.68
N ALA A 120 -4.33 1.24 11.82
CA ALA A 120 -5.03 -0.02 11.99
C ALA A 120 -4.62 -0.73 13.30
N MET A 121 -3.33 -0.76 13.62
CA MET A 121 -2.83 -1.35 14.87
C MET A 121 -3.29 -0.57 16.10
N GLU A 122 -3.30 0.77 16.06
CA GLU A 122 -3.74 1.63 17.16
C GLU A 122 -5.24 1.47 17.48
N HIS A 123 -6.05 1.25 16.45
CA HIS A 123 -7.51 1.12 16.57
C HIS A 123 -8.01 -0.33 16.60
N GLY A 124 -7.12 -1.33 16.45
CA GLY A 124 -7.51 -2.75 16.38
C GLY A 124 -8.27 -3.11 15.10
N TYR A 125 -8.02 -2.39 14.00
CA TYR A 125 -8.64 -2.63 12.71
C TYR A 125 -7.84 -3.62 11.85
N GLY A 126 -8.52 -4.14 10.83
CA GLY A 126 -7.88 -4.76 9.68
C GLY A 126 -7.48 -3.74 8.61
N LEU A 127 -7.16 -4.25 7.43
CA LEU A 127 -6.93 -3.47 6.22
C LEU A 127 -7.91 -3.89 5.12
N VAL A 128 -8.58 -2.92 4.52
CA VAL A 128 -9.48 -3.14 3.39
C VAL A 128 -8.81 -2.64 2.12
N GLY A 129 -8.63 -3.52 1.14
CA GLY A 129 -8.24 -3.17 -0.23
C GLY A 129 -9.47 -2.98 -1.10
N ILE A 130 -9.55 -1.86 -1.81
CA ILE A 130 -10.60 -1.56 -2.78
C ILE A 130 -9.91 -1.30 -4.12
N GLY A 131 -10.13 -2.21 -5.08
CA GLY A 131 -9.78 -2.04 -6.49
C GLY A 131 -10.75 -1.14 -7.26
N ASP A 132 -10.33 -0.68 -8.44
CA ASP A 132 -11.09 0.14 -9.39
C ASP A 132 -11.22 -0.56 -10.76
#